data_AF-A0A5Z2J1S5-F1
#
_entry.id   AF-A0A5Z2J1S5-F1
#
_cell.length_a   1.000
_cell.length_b   1.000
_cell.length_c   1.000
_cell.angle_alpha   90.00
_cell.angle_beta   90.00
_cell.angle_gamma   90.00
#
_symmetry.space_group_name_H-M   'P 1'
#
loop_
_entity.id
_entity.type
_entity.pdbx_description
1 polymer ?
#
loop_
_entity_poly.entity_id
_entity_poly.type
_entity_poly.pdbx_seq_one_letter_code
_entity_poly.pdbx_strand_id
1 'polypeptide(L)'
;MTYRNQRVVTTDSLAAGYGTTPVRIQQNFARNEQRFVEGKHFFKITGDELKSFRLSFSDVVNKHTTSLILWTERGASRHAKMLETELAWDFFEQLEDHYFNLREVHGVMLPNMSDPITLARAWADAMEAKQQAEALTHQQAEYIEHLESLFTDGLSPVQFCKRLNGVNTSKISAWLVSANWLYDDNPEGRSAQWRVRSYARDKYLTEKSSKVSPNSAVSFTTYQPVLLRDGAIWLYKNYLKGKLPMKVTWNGKLTHDKELAGGDN
;
A
#
# COMPACT_ATOMS: atom_id res chain seq x y z
N MET A 1 -15.82 22.81 11.35
CA MET A 1 -15.79 21.57 12.15
C MET A 1 -14.76 20.62 11.58
N THR A 2 -14.45 19.52 12.28
CA THR A 2 -13.53 18.47 11.78
C THR A 2 -14.28 17.15 11.71
N TYR A 3 -14.15 16.45 10.59
CA TYR A 3 -14.78 15.15 10.35
C TYR A 3 -13.80 14.25 9.59
N ARG A 4 -13.56 13.03 10.08
CA ARG A 4 -12.56 12.09 9.52
C ARG A 4 -11.20 12.75 9.28
N ASN A 5 -10.73 13.52 10.26
CA ASN A 5 -9.48 14.29 10.22
C ASN A 5 -9.38 15.33 9.09
N GLN A 6 -10.51 15.79 8.55
CA GLN A 6 -10.58 16.85 7.54
C GLN A 6 -11.47 18.00 8.03
N ARG A 7 -11.12 19.24 7.67
CA ARG A 7 -11.98 20.40 7.93
C ARG A 7 -13.21 20.33 7.03
N VAL A 8 -14.38 20.44 7.64
CA VAL A 8 -15.67 20.40 6.96
C VAL A 8 -16.60 21.50 7.45
N VAL A 9 -17.53 21.87 6.57
CA VAL A 9 -18.59 22.86 6.81
C VAL A 9 -19.96 22.32 6.37
N THR A 10 -21.02 22.75 7.04
CA THR A 10 -22.39 22.42 6.64
C THR A 10 -22.84 23.28 5.46
N THR A 11 -23.88 22.85 4.75
CA THR A 11 -24.49 23.65 3.67
C THR A 11 -24.91 25.04 4.14
N ASP A 12 -25.43 25.17 5.36
CA ASP A 12 -25.86 26.46 5.93
C ASP A 12 -24.68 27.40 6.18
N SER A 13 -23.60 26.89 6.79
CA SER A 13 -22.38 27.68 7.00
C SER A 13 -21.70 28.05 5.67
N LEU A 14 -21.72 27.14 4.69
CA LEU A 14 -21.18 27.39 3.36
C LEU A 14 -21.97 28.48 2.62
N ALA A 15 -23.30 28.43 2.71
CA ALA A 15 -24.18 29.41 2.12
C ALA A 15 -23.97 30.80 2.73
N ALA A 16 -23.89 30.89 4.06
CA ALA A 16 -23.56 32.12 4.77
C ALA A 16 -22.19 32.67 4.35
N GLY A 17 -21.18 31.82 4.24
CA GLY A 17 -19.82 32.20 3.82
C GLY A 17 -19.74 32.77 2.40
N TYR A 18 -20.61 32.33 1.49
CA TYR A 18 -20.67 32.85 0.12
C TYR A 18 -21.78 33.88 -0.12
N GLY A 19 -22.48 34.34 0.92
CA GLY A 19 -23.56 35.34 0.78
C GLY A 19 -24.73 34.82 -0.06
N THR A 20 -25.04 33.54 0.02
CA THR A 20 -26.12 32.89 -0.73
C THR A 20 -27.04 32.08 0.20
N THR A 21 -28.12 31.53 -0.35
CA THR A 21 -29.03 30.64 0.38
C THR A 21 -28.61 29.17 0.30
N PRO A 22 -28.90 28.35 1.33
CA PRO A 22 -28.63 26.91 1.32
C PRO A 22 -29.28 26.19 0.14
N VAL A 23 -30.46 26.65 -0.27
CA VAL A 23 -31.20 26.11 -1.44
C VAL A 23 -30.38 26.26 -2.72
N ARG A 24 -29.73 27.41 -2.93
CA ARG A 24 -28.90 27.64 -4.13
C ARG A 24 -27.69 26.71 -4.16
N ILE A 25 -27.07 26.45 -3.01
CA ILE A 25 -25.95 25.49 -2.89
C ILE A 25 -26.42 24.07 -3.29
N GLN A 26 -27.56 23.63 -2.77
CA GLN A 26 -28.12 22.30 -3.07
C GLN A 26 -28.51 22.16 -4.54
N GLN A 27 -29.15 23.17 -5.13
CA GLN A 27 -29.51 23.18 -6.55
C GLN A 27 -28.26 23.15 -7.44
N ASN A 28 -27.22 23.92 -7.10
CA ASN A 28 -25.96 23.92 -7.83
C ASN A 28 -25.25 22.56 -7.76
N PHE A 29 -25.25 21.93 -6.59
CA PHE A 29 -24.73 20.58 -6.41
C PHE A 29 -25.49 19.58 -7.30
N ALA A 30 -26.83 19.57 -7.24
CA ALA A 30 -27.64 18.65 -8.04
C ALA A 30 -27.42 18.81 -9.55
N ARG A 31 -27.29 20.05 -10.04
CA ARG A 31 -27.00 20.33 -11.47
C ARG A 31 -25.61 19.91 -11.92
N ASN A 32 -24.67 19.80 -10.99
CA ASN A 32 -23.26 19.52 -11.27
C ASN A 32 -22.76 18.27 -10.53
N GLU A 33 -23.66 17.37 -10.16
CA GLU A 33 -23.36 16.24 -9.27
C GLU A 33 -22.19 15.40 -9.80
N GLN A 34 -22.15 15.17 -11.12
CA GLN A 34 -21.06 14.50 -11.84
C GLN A 34 -19.66 15.08 -11.59
N ARG A 35 -19.56 16.35 -11.22
CA ARG A 35 -18.28 16.98 -10.89
C ARG A 35 -17.86 16.54 -9.50
N PHE A 36 -18.77 16.40 -8.55
CA PHE A 36 -18.51 16.07 -7.15
C PHE A 36 -18.24 14.58 -6.94
N VAL A 37 -17.43 14.29 -5.93
CA VAL A 37 -16.98 12.95 -5.58
C VAL A 37 -17.02 12.85 -4.07
N GLU A 38 -17.80 11.91 -3.56
CA GLU A 38 -17.91 11.63 -2.13
C GLU A 38 -16.54 11.20 -1.57
N GLY A 39 -16.23 11.65 -0.35
CA GLY A 39 -14.92 11.45 0.29
C GLY A 39 -13.84 12.46 -0.10
N LYS A 40 -13.98 13.12 -1.26
CA LYS A 40 -13.05 14.18 -1.71
C LYS A 40 -13.65 15.57 -1.58
N HIS A 41 -14.89 15.75 -2.02
CA HIS A 41 -15.56 17.05 -2.07
C HIS A 41 -16.63 17.20 -0.99
N PHE A 42 -17.28 16.10 -0.63
CA PHE A 42 -18.28 16.09 0.42
C PHE A 42 -18.35 14.72 1.11
N PHE A 43 -18.99 14.68 2.27
CA PHE A 43 -19.41 13.46 2.95
C PHE A 43 -20.90 13.52 3.20
N LYS A 44 -21.64 12.47 2.80
CA LYS A 44 -23.05 12.34 3.14
C LYS A 44 -23.17 11.44 4.38
N ILE A 45 -23.57 12.03 5.50
CA ILE A 45 -23.75 11.29 6.75
C ILE A 45 -25.24 11.04 7.00
N THR A 46 -25.57 9.81 7.39
CA THR A 46 -26.94 9.35 7.65
C THR A 46 -26.95 8.39 8.85
N GLY A 47 -28.14 8.09 9.38
CA GLY A 47 -28.30 7.06 10.42
C GLY A 47 -27.48 7.33 11.68
N ASP A 48 -26.74 6.32 12.16
CA ASP A 48 -26.00 6.37 13.41
C ASP A 48 -24.76 7.29 13.35
N GLU A 49 -24.19 7.47 12.15
CA GLU A 49 -23.09 8.42 11.92
C GLU A 49 -23.57 9.87 12.13
N LEU A 50 -24.78 10.19 11.66
CA LEU A 50 -25.41 11.49 11.90
C LEU A 50 -25.77 11.70 13.38
N LYS A 51 -26.25 10.66 14.08
CA LYS A 51 -26.51 10.74 15.54
C LYS A 51 -25.23 11.04 16.31
N SER A 52 -24.15 10.33 15.99
CA SER A 52 -22.84 10.53 16.63
C SER A 52 -22.27 11.92 16.34
N PHE A 53 -22.42 12.39 15.10
CA PHE A 53 -22.00 13.74 14.70
C PHE A 53 -22.78 14.83 15.45
N ARG A 54 -24.10 14.68 15.62
CA ARG A 54 -24.93 15.61 16.40
C ARG A 54 -24.54 15.70 17.87
N LEU A 55 -24.15 14.60 18.50
CA LEU A 55 -23.66 14.61 19.88
C LEU A 55 -22.40 15.48 20.02
N SER A 56 -21.59 15.55 18.97
CA SER A 56 -20.37 16.36 18.93
C SER A 56 -20.61 17.82 18.53
N PHE A 57 -21.73 18.12 17.84
CA PHE A 57 -22.04 19.43 17.27
C PHE A 57 -23.55 19.76 17.36
N SER A 58 -24.09 19.83 18.58
CA SER A 58 -25.54 19.94 18.85
C SER A 58 -26.20 21.18 18.25
N ASP A 59 -25.46 22.28 18.16
CA ASP A 59 -26.03 23.60 17.88
C ASP A 59 -26.11 23.92 16.38
N VAL A 60 -25.55 23.05 15.55
CA VAL A 60 -25.27 23.33 14.14
C VAL A 60 -26.17 22.52 13.21
N VAL A 61 -26.75 21.43 13.71
CA VAL A 61 -27.53 20.49 12.91
C VAL A 61 -28.94 20.37 13.46
N ASN A 62 -29.94 20.70 12.64
CA ASN A 62 -31.35 20.56 13.01
C ASN A 62 -31.67 19.11 13.44
N LYS A 63 -32.40 18.97 14.56
CA LYS A 63 -32.78 17.69 15.18
C LYS A 63 -33.59 16.76 14.25
N HIS A 64 -34.29 17.31 13.27
CA HIS A 64 -35.16 16.56 12.35
C HIS A 64 -34.48 16.12 11.05
N THR A 65 -33.24 16.55 10.80
CA THR A 65 -32.49 16.17 9.58
C THR A 65 -32.24 14.66 9.51
N THR A 66 -32.57 14.00 8.40
CA THR A 66 -32.35 12.55 8.22
C THR A 66 -31.05 12.24 7.48
N SER A 67 -30.52 13.22 6.74
CA SER A 67 -29.24 13.16 6.05
C SER A 67 -28.57 14.53 6.02
N LEU A 68 -27.27 14.60 6.26
CA LEU A 68 -26.50 15.84 6.23
C LEU A 68 -25.34 15.71 5.24
N ILE A 69 -25.13 16.74 4.43
CA ILE A 69 -23.94 16.86 3.59
C ILE A 69 -22.93 17.78 4.29
N LEU A 70 -21.72 17.26 4.45
CA LEU A 70 -20.57 18.00 4.96
C LEU A 70 -19.63 18.29 3.81
N TRP A 71 -19.34 19.56 3.55
CA TRP A 71 -18.47 20.00 2.46
C TRP A 71 -17.03 20.08 2.95
N THR A 72 -16.10 19.49 2.20
CA THR A 72 -14.67 19.69 2.42
C THR A 72 -14.23 21.04 1.86
N GLU A 73 -13.02 21.51 2.17
CA GLU A 73 -12.45 22.71 1.56
C GLU A 73 -12.51 22.65 0.02
N ARG A 74 -12.21 21.48 -0.57
CA ARG A 74 -12.31 21.26 -2.02
C ARG A 74 -13.75 21.31 -2.54
N GLY A 75 -14.72 20.86 -1.73
CA GLY A 75 -16.14 20.99 -2.05
C GLY A 75 -16.60 22.45 -2.04
N ALA A 76 -16.18 23.21 -1.02
CA ALA A 76 -16.44 24.64 -0.94
C ALA A 76 -15.89 25.39 -2.15
N SER A 77 -14.63 25.13 -2.54
CA SER A 77 -14.04 25.76 -3.74
C SER A 77 -14.79 25.45 -5.04
N ARG A 78 -15.38 24.25 -5.16
CA ARG A 78 -16.22 23.89 -6.31
C ARG A 78 -17.52 24.69 -6.35
N HIS A 79 -18.09 25.00 -5.18
CA HIS A 79 -19.24 25.87 -5.07
C HIS A 79 -18.90 27.31 -5.46
N ALA A 80 -17.75 27.85 -5.00
CA ALA A 80 -17.30 29.18 -5.40
C ALA A 80 -17.25 29.34 -6.93
N LYS A 81 -16.73 28.34 -7.66
CA LYS A 81 -16.70 28.34 -9.13
C LYS A 81 -18.06 28.49 -9.82
N MET A 82 -19.16 28.16 -9.13
CA MET A 82 -20.52 28.16 -9.68
C MET A 82 -21.40 29.28 -9.10
N LEU A 83 -20.88 30.02 -8.11
CA LEU A 83 -21.59 31.11 -7.46
C LEU A 83 -21.05 32.42 -8.03
N GLU A 84 -21.96 33.31 -8.41
CA GLU A 84 -21.63 34.64 -8.94
C GLU A 84 -21.75 35.71 -7.83
N THR A 85 -21.47 35.34 -6.58
CA THR A 85 -21.54 36.27 -5.44
C THR A 85 -20.19 36.95 -5.22
N GLU A 86 -20.17 38.18 -4.73
CA GLU A 86 -18.91 38.91 -4.42
C GLU A 86 -18.01 38.10 -3.48
N LEU A 87 -18.57 37.48 -2.44
CA LEU A 87 -17.81 36.61 -1.53
C LEU A 87 -17.24 35.35 -2.18
N ALA A 88 -17.86 34.85 -3.26
CA ALA A 88 -17.29 33.74 -4.04
C ALA A 88 -16.13 34.22 -4.92
N TRP A 89 -16.19 35.46 -5.42
CA TRP A 89 -15.09 36.10 -6.15
C TRP A 89 -13.89 36.37 -5.22
N ASP A 90 -14.10 36.94 -4.04
CA ASP A 90 -13.03 37.19 -3.05
C ASP A 90 -12.31 35.89 -2.65
N PHE A 91 -13.07 34.80 -2.49
CA PHE A 91 -12.50 33.49 -2.20
C PHE A 91 -11.69 32.94 -3.37
N PHE A 92 -12.13 33.20 -4.60
CA PHE A 92 -11.42 32.77 -5.80
C PHE A 92 -10.11 33.57 -5.97
N GLU A 93 -10.14 34.88 -5.76
CA GLU A 93 -8.96 35.75 -5.76
C GLU A 93 -7.92 35.26 -4.75
N GLN A 94 -8.34 34.96 -3.51
CA GLN A 94 -7.43 34.38 -2.50
C GLN A 94 -6.82 33.04 -2.94
N LEU A 95 -7.58 32.18 -3.64
CA LEU A 95 -7.05 30.93 -4.17
C LEU A 95 -6.06 31.15 -5.32
N GLU A 96 -6.32 32.13 -6.19
CA GLU A 96 -5.42 32.53 -7.26
C GLU A 96 -4.12 33.09 -6.68
N ASP A 97 -4.22 34.04 -5.76
CA ASP A 97 -3.08 34.60 -5.03
C ASP A 97 -2.28 33.50 -4.36
N HIS A 98 -2.92 32.57 -3.64
CA HIS A 98 -2.21 31.44 -3.04
C HIS A 98 -1.53 30.54 -4.08
N TYR A 99 -2.19 30.24 -5.20
CA TYR A 99 -1.60 29.41 -6.26
C TYR A 99 -0.37 30.06 -6.90
N PHE A 100 -0.47 31.35 -7.22
CA PHE A 100 0.62 32.11 -7.83
C PHE A 100 1.74 32.42 -6.81
N ASN A 101 1.42 32.74 -5.56
CA ASN A 101 2.41 32.93 -4.49
C ASN A 101 3.12 31.62 -4.11
N LEU A 102 2.41 30.48 -4.07
CA LEU A 102 3.04 29.17 -3.87
C LEU A 102 4.02 28.84 -5.00
N ARG A 103 3.74 29.29 -6.23
CA ARG A 103 4.66 29.15 -7.37
C ARG A 103 5.95 29.94 -7.15
N GLU A 104 5.86 31.14 -6.58
CA GLU A 104 7.02 31.98 -6.26
C GLU A 104 7.83 31.46 -5.05
N VAL A 105 7.15 30.99 -4.00
CA VAL A 105 7.80 30.59 -2.73
C VAL A 105 8.37 29.16 -2.77
N HIS A 106 7.67 28.20 -3.39
CA HIS A 106 8.07 26.78 -3.37
C HIS A 106 8.85 26.33 -4.60
N GLY A 107 9.13 27.22 -5.56
CA GLY A 107 9.93 26.86 -6.73
C GLY A 107 9.31 25.73 -7.56
N VAL A 108 7.98 25.56 -7.51
CA VAL A 108 7.24 24.81 -8.54
C VAL A 108 7.21 25.68 -9.81
N MET A 109 8.40 26.01 -10.31
CA MET A 109 8.58 26.64 -11.60
C MET A 109 8.22 25.57 -12.62
N LEU A 110 6.99 25.62 -13.13
CA LEU A 110 6.79 25.23 -14.51
C LEU A 110 7.89 25.94 -15.31
N PRO A 111 8.71 25.20 -16.11
CA PRO A 111 9.76 25.79 -16.91
C PRO A 111 9.21 27.01 -17.64
N ASN A 112 10.00 28.07 -17.73
CA ASN A 112 9.58 29.25 -18.48
C ASN A 112 9.25 28.80 -19.92
N MET A 113 7.95 28.75 -20.26
CA MET A 113 7.50 28.25 -21.56
C MET A 113 7.90 29.17 -22.72
N SER A 114 8.34 30.38 -22.40
CA SER A 114 8.85 31.36 -23.36
C SER A 114 10.33 31.15 -23.72
N ASP A 115 11.07 30.34 -22.96
CA ASP A 115 12.47 29.99 -23.26
C ASP A 115 12.58 28.53 -23.75
N PRO A 116 12.80 28.31 -25.06
CA PRO A 116 12.94 26.97 -25.63
C PRO A 116 14.06 26.13 -25.00
N ILE A 117 15.13 26.75 -24.51
CA ILE A 117 16.30 26.03 -23.98
C ILE A 117 15.98 25.44 -22.60
N THR A 118 15.38 26.24 -21.72
CA THR A 118 14.97 25.79 -20.39
C THR A 118 13.91 24.70 -20.48
N LEU A 119 12.96 24.82 -21.43
CA LEU A 119 11.94 23.79 -21.67
C LEU A 119 12.55 22.46 -22.13
N ALA A 120 13.52 22.50 -23.05
CA ALA A 120 14.18 21.29 -23.57
C ALA A 120 14.95 20.53 -22.48
N ARG A 121 15.61 21.25 -21.56
CA ARG A 121 16.32 20.64 -20.41
C ARG A 121 15.35 19.94 -19.45
N ALA A 122 14.28 20.63 -19.06
CA ALA A 122 13.28 20.05 -18.17
C ALA A 122 12.59 18.81 -18.78
N TRP A 123 12.38 18.80 -20.10
CA TRP A 123 11.86 17.64 -20.80
C TRP A 123 12.85 16.47 -20.80
N ALA A 124 14.15 16.73 -21.01
CA ALA A 124 15.19 15.72 -20.94
C ALA A 124 15.26 15.08 -19.54
N ASP A 125 15.28 15.90 -18.48
CA ASP A 125 15.30 15.43 -17.09
C ASP A 125 14.06 14.57 -16.78
N ALA A 126 12.88 14.98 -17.25
CA ALA A 126 11.64 14.23 -17.07
C ALA A 126 11.65 12.88 -17.81
N MET A 127 12.21 12.84 -19.03
CA MET A 127 12.36 11.61 -19.80
C MET A 127 13.37 10.66 -19.16
N GLU A 128 14.48 11.18 -18.64
CA GLU A 128 15.48 10.39 -17.94
C GLU A 128 14.91 9.82 -16.64
N ALA A 129 14.22 10.63 -15.83
CA ALA A 129 13.53 10.17 -14.62
C ALA A 129 12.49 9.08 -14.94
N LYS A 130 11.74 9.25 -16.05
CA LYS A 130 10.78 8.25 -16.52
C LYS A 130 11.48 6.95 -16.92
N GLN A 131 12.56 7.01 -17.69
CA GLN A 131 13.33 5.82 -18.07
C GLN A 131 13.90 5.10 -16.85
N GLN A 132 14.43 5.84 -15.87
CA GLN A 132 14.94 5.25 -14.63
C GLN A 132 13.81 4.55 -13.83
N ALA A 133 12.63 5.16 -13.75
CA ALA A 133 11.46 4.57 -13.09
C ALA A 133 10.97 3.32 -13.83
N GLU A 134 10.93 3.34 -15.16
CA GLU A 134 10.58 2.18 -16.00
C GLU A 134 11.60 1.04 -15.82
N ALA A 135 12.90 1.34 -15.84
CA ALA A 135 13.94 0.36 -15.61
C ALA A 135 13.82 -0.32 -14.23
N LEU A 136 13.56 0.46 -13.17
CA LEU A 136 13.34 -0.07 -11.83
C LEU A 136 12.07 -0.93 -11.76
N THR A 137 11.01 -0.52 -12.47
CA THR A 137 9.76 -1.28 -12.56
C THR A 137 9.97 -2.60 -13.29
N HIS A 138 10.71 -2.59 -14.40
CA HIS A 138 11.10 -3.80 -15.14
C HIS A 138 11.89 -4.77 -14.27
N GLN A 139 12.91 -4.29 -13.54
CA GLN A 139 13.67 -5.13 -12.61
C GLN A 139 12.80 -5.74 -11.50
N GLN A 140 11.83 -4.97 -10.97
CA GLN A 140 10.88 -5.49 -9.99
C GLN A 140 9.94 -6.55 -10.59
N ALA A 141 9.51 -6.38 -11.84
CA ALA A 141 8.66 -7.35 -12.53
C ALA A 141 9.39 -8.67 -12.76
N GLU A 142 10.64 -8.64 -13.24
CA GLU A 142 11.49 -9.84 -13.41
C GLU A 142 11.68 -10.58 -12.07
N TYR A 143 11.87 -9.82 -10.98
CA TYR A 143 11.96 -10.37 -9.63
C TYR A 143 10.68 -11.11 -9.22
N ILE A 144 9.50 -10.54 -9.52
CA ILE A 144 8.19 -11.14 -9.19
C ILE A 144 7.96 -12.38 -10.03
N GLU A 145 8.23 -12.33 -11.33
CA GLU A 145 8.05 -13.44 -12.27
C GLU A 145 8.92 -14.64 -11.88
N HIS A 146 10.21 -14.43 -11.58
CA HIS A 146 11.08 -15.49 -11.12
C HIS A 146 10.63 -16.09 -9.78
N LEU A 147 10.12 -15.24 -8.86
CA LEU A 147 9.58 -15.70 -7.59
C LEU A 147 8.30 -16.53 -7.76
N GLU A 148 7.41 -16.14 -8.66
CA GLU A 148 6.19 -16.88 -9.00
C GLU A 148 6.51 -18.23 -9.64
N SER A 149 7.51 -18.30 -10.53
CA SER A 149 7.98 -19.56 -11.11
C SER A 149 8.51 -20.53 -10.04
N LEU A 150 9.23 -20.02 -9.04
CA LEU A 150 9.81 -20.83 -7.97
C LEU A 150 8.83 -21.17 -6.84
N PHE A 151 7.80 -20.35 -6.60
CA PHE A 151 6.89 -20.50 -5.48
C PHE A 151 5.58 -21.17 -5.91
N THR A 152 5.22 -22.25 -5.21
CA THR A 152 3.90 -22.88 -5.31
C THR A 152 3.26 -22.93 -3.93
N ASP A 153 1.97 -22.66 -3.83
CA ASP A 153 1.27 -22.72 -2.55
C ASP A 153 1.40 -24.10 -1.90
N GLY A 154 1.64 -24.12 -0.58
CA GLY A 154 1.78 -25.37 0.18
C GLY A 154 3.21 -25.89 0.37
N LEU A 155 4.24 -25.20 -0.15
CA LEU A 155 5.64 -25.57 0.09
C LEU A 155 6.07 -25.26 1.52
N SER A 156 6.91 -26.12 2.10
CA SER A 156 7.66 -25.76 3.31
C SER A 156 8.84 -24.82 2.98
N PRO A 157 9.35 -24.05 3.96
CA PRO A 157 10.51 -23.16 3.73
C PRO A 157 11.73 -23.89 3.19
N VAL A 158 11.96 -25.12 3.67
CA VAL A 158 13.07 -25.96 3.21
C VAL A 158 12.83 -26.45 1.78
N GLN A 159 11.59 -26.79 1.42
CA GLN A 159 11.24 -27.20 0.05
C GLN A 159 11.38 -26.04 -0.94
N PHE A 160 11.00 -24.82 -0.56
CA PHE A 160 11.23 -23.63 -1.37
C PHE A 160 12.73 -23.41 -1.61
N CYS A 161 13.53 -23.41 -0.54
CA CYS A 161 14.96 -23.20 -0.67
C CYS A 161 15.73 -24.33 -1.36
N LYS A 162 15.15 -25.54 -1.46
CA LYS A 162 15.69 -26.61 -2.32
C LYS A 162 15.66 -26.23 -3.81
N ARG A 163 14.75 -25.34 -4.22
CA ARG A 163 14.66 -24.82 -5.59
C ARG A 163 15.66 -23.69 -5.86
N LEU A 164 16.37 -23.20 -4.84
CA LEU A 164 17.39 -22.16 -4.97
C LEU A 164 18.77 -22.79 -5.17
N ASN A 165 19.58 -22.21 -6.05
CA ASN A 165 20.91 -22.73 -6.34
C ASN A 165 21.85 -22.49 -5.14
N GLY A 166 22.73 -23.44 -4.86
CA GLY A 166 23.78 -23.25 -3.85
C GLY A 166 23.34 -23.24 -2.39
N VAL A 167 22.04 -23.22 -2.08
CA VAL A 167 21.56 -23.16 -0.68
C VAL A 167 21.76 -24.51 0.02
N ASN A 168 22.26 -24.45 1.25
CA ASN A 168 22.42 -25.61 2.13
C ASN A 168 21.13 -25.88 2.91
N THR A 169 20.29 -26.76 2.37
CA THR A 169 18.93 -27.01 2.85
C THR A 169 18.85 -27.66 4.24
N SER A 170 19.92 -28.35 4.69
CA SER A 170 19.95 -28.95 6.03
C SER A 170 20.12 -27.91 7.15
N LYS A 171 20.70 -26.74 6.84
CA LYS A 171 20.95 -25.66 7.82
C LYS A 171 19.83 -24.63 7.87
N ILE A 172 18.85 -24.70 6.97
CA ILE A 172 17.80 -23.68 6.84
C ILE A 172 16.90 -23.63 8.05
N SER A 173 16.44 -24.78 8.56
CA SER A 173 15.56 -24.78 9.73
C SER A 173 16.24 -24.14 10.94
N ALA A 174 17.52 -24.45 11.18
CA ALA A 174 18.31 -23.81 12.23
C ALA A 174 18.52 -22.30 11.99
N TRP A 175 18.75 -21.88 10.74
CA TRP A 175 18.84 -20.47 10.39
C TRP A 175 17.50 -19.73 10.61
N LEU A 176 16.37 -20.36 10.29
CA LEU A 176 15.03 -19.83 10.55
C LEU A 176 14.71 -19.74 12.04
N VAL A 177 15.29 -20.60 12.89
CA VAL A 177 15.25 -20.43 14.34
C VAL A 177 15.99 -19.15 14.75
N SER A 178 17.18 -18.90 14.19
CA SER A 178 17.92 -17.65 14.45
C SER A 178 17.18 -16.40 13.96
N ALA A 179 16.36 -16.53 12.91
CA ALA A 179 15.47 -15.48 12.41
C ALA A 179 14.16 -15.35 13.22
N ASN A 180 14.00 -16.11 14.30
CA ASN A 180 12.81 -16.14 15.15
C ASN A 180 11.52 -16.56 14.41
N TRP A 181 11.64 -17.39 13.37
CA TRP A 181 10.49 -17.93 12.63
C TRP A 181 10.05 -19.29 13.14
N LEU A 182 11.01 -20.14 13.46
CA LEU A 182 10.77 -21.50 13.93
C LEU A 182 11.22 -21.71 15.37
N TYR A 183 10.66 -22.72 16.01
CA TYR A 183 11.15 -23.30 17.26
C TYR A 183 10.97 -24.82 17.22
N ASP A 184 11.72 -25.53 18.05
CA ASP A 184 11.58 -26.98 18.21
C ASP A 184 10.60 -27.27 19.35
N ASP A 185 9.50 -27.95 19.05
CA ASP A 185 8.47 -28.36 20.01
C ASP A 185 8.87 -29.64 20.77
N ASN A 186 9.94 -30.31 20.33
CA ASN A 186 10.46 -31.54 20.94
C ASN A 186 12.00 -31.49 21.08
N PRO A 187 12.55 -30.56 21.87
CA PRO A 187 13.99 -30.32 21.95
C PRO A 187 14.78 -31.49 22.56
N GLU A 188 14.14 -32.29 23.42
CA GLU A 188 14.74 -33.50 24.03
C GLU A 188 14.53 -34.77 23.18
N GLY A 189 13.81 -34.63 22.07
CA GLY A 189 13.47 -35.74 21.18
C GLY A 189 14.61 -36.17 20.25
N ARG A 190 14.45 -37.38 19.69
CA ARG A 190 15.38 -37.90 18.66
C ARG A 190 15.32 -37.12 17.34
N SER A 191 14.23 -36.39 17.08
CA SER A 191 14.07 -35.57 15.89
C SER A 191 13.32 -34.28 16.21
N ALA A 192 13.86 -33.16 15.72
CA ALA A 192 13.26 -31.84 15.89
C ALA A 192 11.86 -31.77 15.29
N GLN A 193 10.92 -31.22 16.04
CA GLN A 193 9.55 -30.95 15.61
C GLN A 193 9.40 -29.46 15.38
N TRP A 194 9.70 -29.03 14.15
CA TRP A 194 9.69 -27.61 13.79
C TRP A 194 8.29 -27.03 13.79
N ARG A 195 8.11 -25.99 14.60
CA ARG A 195 6.86 -25.22 14.73
C ARG A 195 7.08 -23.74 14.50
N VAL A 196 6.02 -23.05 14.11
CA VAL A 196 6.05 -21.63 13.72
C VAL A 196 5.81 -20.76 14.94
N ARG A 197 6.69 -19.77 15.16
CA ARG A 197 6.49 -18.77 16.23
C ARG A 197 5.36 -17.81 15.87
N SER A 198 4.66 -17.29 16.88
CA SER A 198 3.54 -16.34 16.69
C SER A 198 3.91 -15.14 15.81
N TYR A 199 5.12 -14.61 15.95
CA TYR A 199 5.62 -13.48 15.15
C TYR A 199 5.65 -13.77 13.63
N ALA A 200 6.01 -15.00 13.25
CA ALA A 200 6.12 -15.39 11.85
C ALA A 200 4.85 -16.05 11.32
N ARG A 201 3.98 -16.54 12.21
CA ARG A 201 2.67 -17.08 11.89
C ARG A 201 1.80 -16.01 11.24
N ASP A 202 1.05 -16.40 10.21
CA ASP A 202 0.11 -15.57 9.44
C ASP A 202 0.74 -14.49 8.55
N LYS A 203 2.00 -14.11 8.82
CA LYS A 203 2.76 -13.14 8.02
C LYS A 203 3.70 -13.80 7.03
N TYR A 204 4.50 -14.77 7.48
CA TYR A 204 5.53 -15.41 6.65
C TYR A 204 5.27 -16.91 6.46
N LEU A 205 4.69 -17.55 7.48
CA LEU A 205 4.41 -18.97 7.52
C LEU A 205 3.00 -19.24 8.05
N THR A 206 2.43 -20.38 7.69
CA THR A 206 1.24 -20.95 8.34
C THR A 206 1.53 -22.39 8.80
N GLU A 207 0.72 -22.93 9.70
CA GLU A 207 0.89 -24.30 10.23
C GLU A 207 -0.24 -25.20 9.73
N LYS A 208 0.10 -26.24 8.97
CA LYS A 208 -0.85 -27.29 8.61
C LYS A 208 -0.77 -28.42 9.62
N SER A 209 -1.87 -28.74 10.28
CA SER A 209 -1.97 -29.90 11.16
C SER A 209 -2.44 -31.13 10.37
N SER A 210 -1.92 -32.30 10.70
CA SER A 210 -2.32 -33.57 10.08
C SER A 210 -2.34 -34.66 11.15
N LYS A 211 -3.37 -35.49 11.14
CA LYS A 211 -3.51 -36.61 12.07
C LYS A 211 -2.86 -37.83 11.44
N VAL A 212 -1.77 -38.31 12.04
CA VAL A 212 -1.07 -39.51 11.60
C VAL A 212 -1.56 -40.67 12.46
N SER A 213 -2.12 -41.69 11.81
CA SER A 213 -2.55 -42.92 12.46
C SER A 213 -1.69 -44.08 11.93
N PRO A 214 -0.61 -44.45 12.61
CA PRO A 214 0.18 -45.63 12.22
C PRO A 214 -0.64 -46.91 12.43
N ASN A 215 -0.43 -47.94 11.58
CA ASN A 215 -1.16 -49.22 11.60
C ASN A 215 -1.16 -49.98 12.94
N SER A 216 -0.33 -49.58 13.91
CA SER A 216 -0.20 -50.28 15.20
C SER A 216 0.12 -49.36 16.39
N ALA A 217 -0.08 -48.04 16.27
CA ALA A 217 0.24 -47.08 17.33
C ALA A 217 -0.85 -46.03 17.53
N VAL A 218 -0.81 -45.35 18.68
CA VAL A 218 -1.73 -44.26 19.03
C VAL A 218 -1.62 -43.14 18.00
N SER A 219 -2.76 -42.65 17.51
CA SER A 219 -2.80 -41.54 16.57
C SER A 219 -2.22 -40.28 17.20
N PHE A 220 -1.31 -39.59 16.52
CA PHE A 220 -0.73 -38.32 16.96
C PHE A 220 -0.94 -37.23 15.91
N THR A 221 -0.98 -35.97 16.36
CA THR A 221 -1.10 -34.80 15.48
C THR A 221 0.29 -34.27 15.17
N THR A 222 0.60 -34.13 13.88
CA THR A 222 1.82 -33.47 13.40
C THR A 222 1.51 -32.08 12.88
N TYR A 223 2.40 -31.13 13.11
CA TYR A 223 2.33 -29.77 12.59
C TYR A 223 3.44 -29.55 11.57
N GLN A 224 3.10 -29.00 10.41
CA GLN A 224 4.06 -28.69 9.37
C GLN A 224 4.02 -27.20 9.02
N PRO A 225 5.17 -26.49 9.09
CA PRO A 225 5.29 -25.13 8.57
C PRO A 225 5.12 -25.10 7.05
N VAL A 226 4.22 -24.24 6.58
CA VAL A 226 3.94 -23.94 5.19
C VAL A 226 4.29 -22.49 4.92
N LEU A 227 4.98 -22.23 3.82
CA LEU A 227 5.47 -20.93 3.41
C LEU A 227 4.35 -20.11 2.75
N LEU A 228 4.20 -18.86 3.17
CA LEU A 228 3.33 -17.88 2.53
C LEU A 228 4.11 -17.05 1.51
N ARG A 229 3.40 -16.34 0.62
CA ARG A 229 4.00 -15.49 -0.42
C ARG A 229 4.98 -14.46 0.15
N ASP A 230 4.59 -13.77 1.21
CA ASP A 230 5.44 -12.78 1.89
C ASP A 230 6.68 -13.42 2.53
N GLY A 231 6.56 -14.67 3.00
CA GLY A 231 7.68 -15.47 3.48
C GLY A 231 8.65 -15.85 2.37
N ALA A 232 8.13 -16.23 1.20
CA ALA A 232 8.94 -16.54 0.02
C ALA A 232 9.68 -15.29 -0.50
N ILE A 233 9.01 -14.13 -0.56
CA ILE A 233 9.62 -12.84 -0.90
C ILE A 233 10.77 -12.52 0.06
N TRP A 234 10.54 -12.69 1.36
CA TRP A 234 11.56 -12.41 2.35
C TRP A 234 12.76 -13.36 2.24
N LEU A 235 12.53 -14.65 2.05
CA LEU A 235 13.60 -15.64 1.85
C LEU A 235 14.42 -15.35 0.59
N TYR A 236 13.74 -15.07 -0.52
CA TYR A 236 14.40 -14.79 -1.79
C TYR A 236 15.21 -13.48 -1.74
N LYS A 237 14.72 -12.43 -1.07
CA LYS A 237 15.50 -11.21 -0.80
C LYS A 237 16.77 -11.49 0.00
N ASN A 238 16.71 -12.36 1.00
CA ASN A 238 17.89 -12.73 1.77
C ASN A 238 18.86 -13.61 0.96
N TYR A 239 18.34 -14.40 0.02
CA TYR A 239 19.15 -15.20 -0.91
C TYR A 239 19.95 -14.33 -1.86
N LEU A 240 19.32 -13.33 -2.48
CA LEU A 240 20.01 -12.34 -3.32
C LEU A 240 21.07 -11.54 -2.55
N LYS A 241 20.90 -11.37 -1.24
CA LYS A 241 21.86 -10.72 -0.34
C LYS A 241 22.95 -11.66 0.20
N GLY A 242 22.95 -12.95 -0.18
CA GLY A 242 23.92 -13.94 0.29
C GLY A 242 23.81 -14.28 1.79
N LYS A 243 22.67 -13.99 2.43
CA LYS A 243 22.47 -14.20 3.88
C LYS A 243 22.00 -15.61 4.24
N LEU A 244 21.53 -16.38 3.27
CA LEU A 244 21.13 -17.77 3.48
C LEU A 244 22.36 -18.66 3.74
N PRO A 245 22.20 -19.77 4.47
CA PRO A 245 23.27 -20.73 4.62
C PRO A 245 23.57 -21.38 3.26
N MET A 246 24.74 -21.07 2.69
CA MET A 246 25.17 -21.60 1.40
C MET A 246 26.01 -22.89 1.56
N LYS A 247 26.08 -23.69 0.50
CA LYS A 247 26.98 -24.86 0.42
C LYS A 247 28.43 -24.39 0.33
N VAL A 248 29.34 -25.16 0.91
CA VAL A 248 30.79 -24.90 0.82
C VAL A 248 31.30 -24.98 -0.62
N THR A 249 30.69 -25.86 -1.43
CA THR A 249 31.00 -26.04 -2.85
C THR A 249 30.27 -25.07 -3.78
N TRP A 250 29.60 -24.05 -3.24
CA TRP A 250 28.84 -23.09 -4.06
C TRP A 250 29.79 -22.16 -4.83
N ASN A 251 29.51 -21.98 -6.12
CA ASN A 251 30.32 -21.22 -7.07
C ASN A 251 29.98 -19.71 -7.11
N GLY A 252 29.14 -19.21 -6.20
CA GLY A 252 28.72 -17.81 -6.15
C GLY A 252 27.62 -17.41 -7.15
N LYS A 253 27.19 -18.31 -8.04
CA LYS A 253 26.14 -18.02 -9.04
C LYS A 253 24.75 -18.31 -8.49
N LEU A 254 23.81 -17.40 -8.74
CA LEU A 254 22.42 -17.49 -8.24
C LEU A 254 21.46 -18.16 -9.25
N THR A 255 21.83 -18.20 -10.53
CA THR A 255 21.09 -18.90 -11.60
C THR A 255 21.50 -20.36 -11.68
N HIS A 256 20.63 -21.20 -12.23
CA HIS A 256 20.86 -22.63 -12.45
C HIS A 256 21.61 -22.93 -13.75
N ASP A 257 22.16 -21.91 -14.44
CA ASP A 257 22.73 -22.07 -15.78
C ASP A 257 23.84 -23.12 -15.83
N LYS A 258 23.50 -24.25 -16.47
CA LYS A 258 24.43 -25.23 -17.00
C LYS A 258 24.75 -25.01 -18.48
N GLU A 259 24.25 -23.95 -19.11
CA GLU A 259 24.34 -23.78 -20.57
C GLU A 259 25.51 -22.91 -21.09
N LEU A 260 26.49 -22.54 -20.26
CA LEU A 260 27.71 -21.85 -20.73
C LEU A 260 29.01 -22.50 -20.23
N ALA A 261 29.02 -23.82 -20.08
CA ALA A 261 30.21 -24.60 -19.70
C ALA A 261 30.42 -25.81 -20.65
N GLY A 262 30.22 -25.59 -21.96
CA GLY A 262 30.44 -26.60 -22.98
C GLY A 262 30.88 -25.94 -24.29
N GLY A 263 32.14 -25.52 -24.34
CA GLY A 263 32.74 -24.91 -25.51
C GLY A 263 34.23 -24.68 -25.29
N ASP A 264 34.95 -25.77 -25.05
CA ASP A 264 36.40 -25.89 -25.28
C ASP A 264 36.75 -27.39 -25.28
N ASN A 265 36.60 -28.00 -26.46
CA ASN A 265 37.52 -28.96 -27.09
C ASN A 265 36.99 -29.38 -28.45
#